data_AF-A0AAD9LU12-F1
#
_entry.id   AF-A0AAD9LU12-F1
#
_cell.length_a   1.000
_cell.length_b   1.000
_cell.length_c   1.000
_cell.angle_alpha   90.00
_cell.angle_beta   90.00
_cell.angle_gamma   90.00
#
_symmetry.space_group_name_H-M   'P 1'
#
loop_
_entity.id
_entity.type
_entity.pdbx_description
1 polymer ?
#
loop_
_entity_poly.entity_id
_entity_poly.type
_entity_poly.pdbx_seq_one_letter_code
_entity_poly.pdbx_strand_id
1 'polypeptide(L)'
;MMCIPRPRRHRAQAIASPFKNLPYRRLDSPPPTPRTAPRPTAALVPTAAAVALGAAASPPSPSAPRVASQHERLLMELLPFGDTAAFRDWLDGPFVRGSWDEFCADYLSLALLSAGSPGAVPEPDKTRTARAARRALDAREPKFLVYRPDKTGWAAEDHYVRFVVTLVADNGLRNMWREPEWQRKRLDMAKAAYEVLVFLKATMVYPDPNPPSYSA
;
A
#
# COMPACT_ATOMS: atom_id res chain seq x y z
N MET A 1 44.06 31.93 -39.03
CA MET A 1 43.03 32.68 -38.26
C MET A 1 41.72 31.93 -38.36
N MET A 2 41.25 31.31 -37.27
CA MET A 2 40.00 30.55 -37.24
C MET A 2 38.96 31.32 -36.42
N CYS A 3 37.83 31.66 -37.03
CA CYS A 3 36.75 32.42 -36.41
C CYS A 3 35.90 31.53 -35.50
N ILE A 4 35.76 31.90 -34.22
CA ILE A 4 34.90 31.23 -33.23
C ILE A 4 33.47 31.78 -33.38
N PRO A 5 32.43 30.96 -33.62
CA PRO A 5 31.05 31.44 -33.63
C PRO A 5 30.58 31.79 -32.22
N ARG A 6 29.99 32.99 -32.04
CA ARG A 6 29.38 33.42 -30.78
C ARG A 6 28.07 32.66 -30.49
N PRO A 7 27.74 32.38 -29.21
CA PRO A 7 26.46 31.77 -28.85
C PRO A 7 25.30 32.75 -29.08
N ARG A 8 24.26 32.28 -29.77
CA ARG A 8 23.00 33.00 -30.02
C ARG A 8 22.16 32.99 -28.75
N ARG A 9 21.95 34.17 -28.13
CA ARG A 9 21.03 34.34 -26.99
C ARG A 9 19.60 34.03 -27.45
N HIS A 10 19.00 32.96 -26.93
CA HIS A 10 17.56 32.76 -27.03
C HIS A 10 16.84 33.68 -26.05
N ARG A 11 16.08 34.63 -26.59
CA ARG A 11 15.17 35.51 -25.88
C ARG A 11 13.99 34.66 -25.38
N ALA A 12 13.69 34.74 -24.09
CA ALA A 12 12.50 34.11 -23.52
C ALA A 12 11.25 34.73 -24.18
N GLN A 13 10.51 33.92 -24.94
CA GLN A 13 9.14 34.25 -25.33
C GLN A 13 8.27 34.07 -24.08
N ALA A 14 7.78 35.19 -23.55
CA ALA A 14 6.70 35.19 -22.59
C ALA A 14 5.44 34.68 -23.30
N ILE A 15 5.12 33.40 -23.14
CA ILE A 15 3.82 32.87 -23.51
C ILE A 15 2.85 33.34 -22.41
N ALA A 16 2.04 34.33 -22.78
CA ALA A 16 0.93 34.80 -21.97
C ALA A 16 -0.04 33.64 -21.73
N SER A 17 -0.22 33.25 -20.47
CA SER A 17 -1.23 32.28 -20.04
C SER A 17 -2.64 32.75 -20.47
N PRO A 18 -3.47 31.90 -21.10
CA PRO A 18 -4.78 32.29 -21.60
C PRO A 18 -5.89 32.30 -20.53
N PHE A 19 -5.55 32.10 -19.25
CA PHE A 19 -6.53 32.04 -18.17
C PHE A 19 -6.70 33.39 -17.47
N LYS A 20 -7.18 34.39 -18.22
CA LYS A 20 -7.81 35.57 -17.64
C LYS A 20 -9.28 35.53 -18.01
N ASN A 21 -10.14 35.62 -16.98
CA ASN A 21 -11.59 35.82 -17.03
C ASN A 21 -12.45 34.55 -16.96
N LEU A 22 -12.38 33.82 -15.85
CA LEU A 22 -13.54 33.11 -15.33
C LEU A 22 -14.06 33.87 -14.11
N PRO A 23 -15.36 34.25 -14.07
CA PRO A 23 -15.93 34.84 -12.87
C PRO A 23 -15.90 33.80 -11.74
N TYR A 24 -15.32 34.17 -10.60
CA TYR A 24 -15.42 33.40 -9.37
C TYR A 24 -16.91 33.22 -9.04
N ARG A 25 -17.46 32.04 -9.33
CA ARG A 25 -18.75 31.62 -8.78
C ARG A 25 -18.48 31.26 -7.32
N ARG A 26 -18.94 32.10 -6.38
CA ARG A 26 -18.93 31.78 -4.95
C ARG A 26 -19.66 30.44 -4.78
N LEU A 27 -18.96 29.43 -4.27
CA LEU A 27 -19.61 28.25 -3.72
C LEU A 27 -20.35 28.70 -2.45
N ASP A 28 -21.64 28.38 -2.41
CA ASP A 28 -22.51 28.67 -1.29
C ASP A 28 -21.94 28.09 0.02
N SER A 29 -22.09 28.86 1.09
CA SER A 29 -21.60 28.55 2.44
C SER A 29 -22.02 27.15 2.91
N PRO A 30 -21.20 26.46 3.72
CA PRO A 30 -21.60 25.18 4.31
C PRO A 30 -22.81 25.37 5.25
N PRO A 31 -23.71 24.36 5.33
CA PRO A 31 -24.86 24.43 6.23
C PRO A 31 -24.42 24.47 7.70
N PRO A 32 -25.15 25.19 8.56
CA PRO A 32 -24.84 25.29 9.98
C PRO A 32 -25.01 23.93 10.68
N THR A 33 -23.99 23.55 11.47
CA THR A 33 -24.03 22.39 12.37
C THR A 33 -25.08 22.59 13.46
N PRO A 34 -25.97 21.61 13.73
CA PRO A 34 -26.77 21.64 14.94
C PRO A 34 -25.92 21.26 16.16
N ARG A 35 -25.98 22.11 17.19
CA ARG A 35 -25.26 21.99 18.46
C ARG A 35 -26.19 21.39 19.53
N THR A 36 -25.73 20.29 20.13
CA THR A 36 -25.98 19.76 21.49
C THR A 36 -27.41 19.60 22.03
N ALA A 37 -27.71 18.38 22.50
CA ALA A 37 -28.34 18.19 23.81
C ALA A 37 -27.79 16.91 24.49
N PRO A 38 -27.55 16.93 25.82
CA PRO A 38 -27.06 15.80 26.59
C PRO A 38 -28.20 14.82 26.91
N ARG A 39 -27.92 13.51 26.89
CA ARG A 39 -28.90 12.48 27.28
C ARG A 39 -28.74 12.11 28.77
N PRO A 40 -29.83 11.93 29.53
CA PRO A 40 -29.79 11.83 30.99
C PRO A 40 -29.36 10.45 31.50
N THR A 41 -28.73 10.50 32.67
CA THR A 41 -28.44 9.45 33.65
C THR A 41 -29.67 8.61 34.00
N ALA A 42 -29.52 7.28 34.01
CA ALA A 42 -30.39 6.37 34.75
C ALA A 42 -29.53 5.35 35.50
N ALA A 43 -29.90 5.11 36.77
CA ALA A 43 -29.12 4.43 37.79
C ALA A 43 -29.52 2.95 37.99
N LEU A 44 -28.54 2.18 38.48
CA LEU A 44 -28.59 1.09 39.48
C LEU A 44 -29.43 -0.21 39.27
N VAL A 45 -28.69 -1.32 39.05
CA VAL A 45 -28.67 -2.70 39.65
C VAL A 45 -29.97 -3.47 39.98
N PRO A 46 -29.99 -4.84 39.91
CA PRO A 46 -29.41 -5.68 40.96
C PRO A 46 -28.69 -7.00 40.55
N THR A 47 -27.67 -7.30 41.35
CA THR A 47 -27.07 -8.56 41.86
C THR A 47 -27.58 -9.94 41.38
N ALA A 48 -26.65 -10.81 40.98
CA ALA A 48 -26.57 -12.21 41.43
C ALA A 48 -25.17 -12.80 41.16
N ALA A 49 -24.65 -13.53 42.16
CA ALA A 49 -23.34 -14.16 42.19
C ALA A 49 -23.30 -15.47 41.37
N ALA A 50 -22.15 -15.79 40.77
CA ALA A 50 -21.81 -17.17 40.41
C ALA A 50 -20.27 -17.36 40.33
N VAL A 51 -19.76 -17.99 41.40
CA VAL A 51 -18.73 -19.03 41.46
C VAL A 51 -17.61 -19.00 40.41
N ALA A 52 -16.41 -18.69 40.88
CA ALA A 52 -15.16 -19.05 40.24
C ALA A 52 -15.00 -20.57 40.20
N LEU A 53 -14.91 -21.16 39.00
CA LEU A 53 -14.27 -22.44 38.81
C LEU A 53 -13.39 -22.36 37.56
N GLY A 54 -12.09 -22.58 37.76
CA GLY A 54 -11.13 -22.64 36.69
C GLY A 54 -11.45 -23.78 35.72
N ALA A 55 -11.47 -23.45 34.44
CA ALA A 55 -11.30 -24.42 33.37
C ALA A 55 -10.21 -23.87 32.46
N ALA A 56 -9.19 -24.70 32.26
CA ALA A 56 -7.94 -24.38 31.60
C ALA A 56 -8.15 -23.63 30.27
N ALA A 57 -7.52 -22.46 30.19
CA ALA A 57 -7.32 -21.76 28.93
C ALA A 57 -6.56 -22.70 28.00
N SER A 58 -7.24 -23.17 26.96
CA SER A 58 -6.56 -23.77 25.81
C SER A 58 -5.61 -22.70 25.23
N PRO A 59 -4.34 -23.02 24.93
CA PRO A 59 -3.41 -22.02 24.45
C PRO A 59 -3.92 -21.45 23.11
N PRO A 60 -3.92 -20.11 22.93
CA PRO A 60 -4.15 -19.54 21.62
C PRO A 60 -3.03 -20.03 20.69
N SER A 61 -3.40 -20.57 19.53
CA SER A 61 -2.44 -20.96 18.48
C SER A 61 -1.48 -19.79 18.21
N PRO A 62 -0.17 -19.90 18.53
CA PRO A 62 0.73 -18.75 18.60
C PRO A 62 1.46 -18.44 17.27
N SER A 63 1.06 -19.06 16.17
CA SER A 63 1.86 -19.09 14.94
C SER A 63 1.70 -17.86 14.06
N ALA A 64 0.50 -17.29 13.93
CA ALA A 64 0.27 -16.12 13.06
C ALA A 64 1.00 -14.83 13.52
N PRO A 65 0.92 -14.40 14.81
CA PRO A 65 1.55 -13.15 15.23
C PRO A 65 3.08 -13.24 15.24
N ARG A 66 3.66 -14.42 15.51
CA ARG A 66 5.11 -14.61 15.56
C ARG A 66 5.75 -14.60 14.16
N VAL A 67 5.09 -15.21 13.17
CA VAL A 67 5.57 -15.20 11.76
C VAL A 67 5.51 -13.79 11.18
N ALA A 68 4.44 -13.03 11.47
CA ALA A 68 4.34 -11.63 11.07
C ALA A 68 5.46 -10.77 11.65
N SER A 69 5.78 -10.90 12.95
CA SER A 69 6.89 -10.15 13.57
C SER A 69 8.27 -10.53 13.00
N GLN A 70 8.47 -11.79 12.64
CA GLN A 70 9.72 -12.23 11.99
C GLN A 70 9.86 -11.66 10.57
N HIS A 71 8.76 -11.64 9.79
CA HIS A 71 8.74 -11.09 8.45
C HIS A 71 8.91 -9.56 8.46
N GLU A 72 8.30 -8.88 9.43
CA GLU A 72 8.50 -7.44 9.70
C GLU A 72 9.98 -7.13 9.96
N ARG A 73 10.64 -7.91 10.83
CA ARG A 73 12.08 -7.75 11.09
C ARG A 73 12.92 -7.95 9.83
N LEU A 74 12.62 -8.97 9.03
CA LEU A 74 13.31 -9.22 7.76
C LEU A 74 13.14 -8.05 6.79
N LEU A 75 11.93 -7.48 6.69
CA LEU A 75 11.66 -6.32 5.84
C LEU A 75 12.44 -5.09 6.28
N MET A 76 12.57 -4.88 7.59
CA MET A 76 13.39 -3.80 8.14
C MET A 76 14.90 -4.00 7.88
N GLU A 77 15.38 -5.23 7.72
CA GLU A 77 16.76 -5.50 7.31
C GLU A 77 16.99 -5.24 5.81
N LEU A 78 15.95 -5.40 4.99
CA LEU A 78 16.01 -5.22 3.53
C LEU A 78 15.79 -3.78 3.09
N LEU A 79 15.03 -3.01 3.85
CA LEU A 79 14.64 -1.63 3.55
C LEU A 79 15.37 -0.66 4.49
N PRO A 80 15.63 0.59 4.06
CA PRO A 80 16.47 1.52 4.81
C PRO A 80 15.71 2.20 5.96
N PHE A 81 14.99 1.43 6.77
CA PHE A 81 14.28 1.95 7.95
C PHE A 81 15.16 1.79 9.20
N GLY A 82 15.34 2.89 9.93
CA GLY A 82 16.11 2.89 11.19
C GLY A 82 15.29 2.46 12.40
N ASP A 83 13.97 2.53 12.32
CA ASP A 83 13.07 2.21 13.43
C ASP A 83 11.75 1.60 12.93
N THR A 84 11.09 0.85 13.82
CA THR A 84 9.86 0.11 13.51
C THR A 84 8.65 1.01 13.34
N ALA A 85 8.62 2.17 14.00
CA ALA A 85 7.50 3.10 13.92
C ALA A 85 7.43 3.72 12.51
N ALA A 86 8.55 4.21 11.99
CA ALA A 86 8.68 4.75 10.64
C ALA A 86 8.35 3.71 9.57
N PHE A 87 8.70 2.44 9.78
CA PHE A 87 8.30 1.35 8.88
C PHE A 87 6.78 1.16 8.86
N ARG A 88 6.12 1.13 10.02
CA ARG A 88 4.66 0.98 10.12
C ARG A 88 3.93 2.19 9.56
N ASP A 89 4.37 3.40 9.89
CA ASP A 89 3.84 4.65 9.33
C ASP A 89 3.98 4.67 7.80
N TRP A 90 5.06 4.11 7.27
CA TRP A 90 5.24 3.96 5.83
C TRP A 90 4.29 2.91 5.23
N LEU A 91 4.13 1.74 5.87
CA LEU A 91 3.19 0.70 5.45
C LEU A 91 1.74 1.19 5.43
N ASP A 92 1.35 1.98 6.42
CA ASP A 92 0.02 2.60 6.52
C ASP A 92 -0.09 3.88 5.68
N GLY A 93 1.02 4.31 5.09
CA GLY A 93 1.10 5.47 4.23
C GLY A 93 0.38 5.27 2.88
N PRO A 94 0.03 6.37 2.20
CA PRO A 94 -0.81 6.34 1.00
C PRO A 94 -0.18 5.63 -0.20
N PHE A 95 1.15 5.53 -0.26
CA PHE A 95 1.85 4.88 -1.39
C PHE A 95 1.77 3.35 -1.31
N VAL A 96 1.97 2.81 -0.10
CA VAL A 96 1.83 1.37 0.15
C VAL A 96 0.35 1.01 0.14
N ARG A 97 -0.48 1.71 0.93
CA ARG A 97 -1.92 1.44 1.01
C ARG A 97 -2.62 1.64 -0.33
N GLY A 98 -2.32 2.70 -1.07
CA GLY A 98 -2.91 2.93 -2.39
C GLY A 98 -2.58 1.82 -3.39
N SER A 99 -1.31 1.39 -3.45
CA SER A 99 -0.92 0.26 -4.31
C SER A 99 -1.53 -1.06 -3.84
N TRP A 100 -1.65 -1.26 -2.53
CA TRP A 100 -2.27 -2.43 -1.92
C TRP A 100 -3.76 -2.52 -2.19
N ASP A 101 -4.47 -1.41 -2.06
CA ASP A 101 -5.91 -1.33 -2.30
C ASP A 101 -6.19 -1.54 -3.81
N GLU A 102 -5.35 -1.02 -4.72
CA GLU A 102 -5.39 -1.32 -6.16
C GLU A 102 -5.21 -2.84 -6.40
N PHE A 103 -4.17 -3.45 -5.81
CA PHE A 103 -3.91 -4.89 -5.93
C PHE A 103 -5.08 -5.74 -5.40
N CYS A 104 -5.68 -5.32 -4.29
CA CYS A 104 -6.85 -5.97 -3.72
C CYS A 104 -8.03 -5.94 -4.69
N ALA A 105 -8.40 -4.76 -5.15
CA ALA A 105 -9.57 -4.54 -5.99
C ALA A 105 -9.46 -5.25 -7.34
N ASP A 106 -8.29 -5.18 -7.98
CA ASP A 106 -8.13 -5.65 -9.36
C ASP A 106 -7.78 -7.14 -9.47
N TYR A 107 -7.20 -7.73 -8.43
CA TYR A 107 -6.73 -9.12 -8.49
C TYR A 107 -7.13 -9.93 -7.26
N LEU A 108 -6.74 -9.52 -6.06
CA LEU A 108 -6.84 -10.40 -4.89
C LEU A 108 -8.30 -10.73 -4.56
N SER A 109 -9.23 -9.77 -4.62
CA SER A 109 -10.65 -10.02 -4.35
C SER A 109 -11.24 -11.08 -5.30
N LEU A 110 -10.91 -11.04 -6.58
CA LEU A 110 -11.36 -12.04 -7.56
C LEU A 110 -10.67 -13.40 -7.35
N ALA A 111 -9.37 -13.39 -7.06
CA ALA A 111 -8.62 -14.60 -6.78
C ALA A 111 -9.13 -15.30 -5.52
N LEU A 112 -9.52 -14.54 -4.49
CA LEU A 112 -10.09 -15.04 -3.25
C LEU A 112 -11.45 -15.70 -3.43
N LEU A 113 -12.31 -15.14 -4.27
CA LEU A 113 -13.59 -15.79 -4.62
C LEU A 113 -13.38 -17.19 -5.23
N SER A 114 -12.26 -17.38 -5.92
CA SER A 114 -11.89 -18.67 -6.52
C SER A 114 -11.18 -19.61 -5.55
N ALA A 115 -10.32 -19.07 -4.67
CA ALA A 115 -9.42 -19.86 -3.83
C ALA A 115 -9.91 -20.07 -2.37
N GLY A 116 -10.91 -19.30 -1.91
CA GLY A 116 -11.50 -19.39 -0.57
C GLY A 116 -10.66 -18.80 0.57
N SER A 117 -9.35 -18.55 0.39
CA SER A 117 -8.48 -17.93 1.40
C SER A 117 -7.26 -17.23 0.77
N PRO A 118 -6.73 -16.14 1.35
CA PRO A 118 -5.56 -15.42 0.81
C PRO A 118 -4.30 -16.27 0.68
N GLY A 119 -4.09 -17.20 1.63
CA GLY A 119 -2.95 -18.12 1.59
C GLY A 119 -3.06 -19.20 0.52
N ALA A 120 -4.27 -19.41 -0.03
CA ALA A 120 -4.51 -20.36 -1.11
C ALA A 120 -4.32 -19.74 -2.50
N VAL A 121 -4.17 -18.41 -2.60
CA VAL A 121 -3.89 -17.72 -3.87
C VAL A 121 -2.42 -17.92 -4.23
N PRO A 122 -2.09 -18.63 -5.33
CA PRO A 122 -0.71 -18.91 -5.69
C PRO A 122 0.10 -17.63 -5.89
N GLU A 123 1.33 -17.66 -5.40
CA GLU A 123 2.29 -16.58 -5.52
C GLU A 123 3.24 -16.85 -6.70
N PRO A 124 3.41 -15.89 -7.62
CA PRO A 124 4.43 -15.99 -8.67
C PRO A 124 5.84 -16.12 -8.09
N ASP A 125 6.79 -16.62 -8.89
CA ASP A 125 8.19 -16.66 -8.45
C ASP A 125 8.72 -15.24 -8.16
N LYS A 126 9.23 -15.04 -6.94
CA LYS A 126 9.79 -13.76 -6.49
C LYS A 126 10.87 -13.24 -7.41
N THR A 127 11.80 -14.10 -7.85
CA THR A 127 12.96 -13.66 -8.64
C THR A 127 12.54 -13.24 -10.04
N ARG A 128 11.63 -13.98 -10.66
CA ARG A 128 11.03 -13.70 -11.96
C ARG A 128 10.26 -12.37 -11.91
N THR A 129 9.39 -12.22 -10.93
CA THR A 129 8.58 -11.00 -10.71
C THR A 129 9.46 -9.78 -10.50
N ALA A 130 10.47 -9.88 -9.62
CA ALA A 130 11.39 -8.77 -9.36
C ALA A 130 12.22 -8.39 -10.61
N ARG A 131 12.62 -9.37 -11.42
CA ARG A 131 13.31 -9.10 -12.70
C ARG A 131 12.39 -8.45 -13.72
N ALA A 132 11.12 -8.83 -13.77
CA ALA A 132 10.13 -8.21 -14.64
C ALA A 132 9.86 -6.75 -14.22
N ALA A 133 9.64 -6.51 -12.92
CA ALA A 133 9.45 -5.16 -12.37
C ALA A 133 10.66 -4.26 -12.61
N ARG A 134 11.89 -4.75 -12.39
CA ARG A 134 13.10 -4.00 -12.71
C ARG A 134 13.14 -3.61 -14.19
N ARG A 135 12.86 -4.55 -15.10
CA ARG A 135 12.84 -4.27 -16.54
C ARG A 135 11.77 -3.23 -16.90
N ALA A 136 10.58 -3.32 -16.31
CA ALA A 136 9.52 -2.34 -16.52
C ALA A 136 9.93 -0.94 -16.04
N LEU A 137 10.59 -0.83 -14.88
CA LEU A 137 11.14 0.43 -14.38
C LEU A 137 12.24 0.99 -15.28
N ASP A 138 13.16 0.13 -15.73
CA ASP A 138 14.27 0.52 -16.63
C ASP A 138 13.74 1.03 -17.98
N ALA A 139 12.76 0.33 -18.55
CA ALA A 139 12.12 0.66 -19.83
C ALA A 139 11.09 1.79 -19.71
N ARG A 140 10.77 2.24 -18.49
CA ARG A 140 9.64 3.13 -18.19
C ARG A 140 8.33 2.65 -18.84
N GLU A 141 8.04 1.37 -18.66
CA GLU A 141 6.96 0.69 -19.35
C GLU A 141 5.59 1.27 -18.94
N PRO A 142 4.83 1.89 -19.88
CA PRO A 142 3.56 2.54 -19.56
C PRO A 142 2.52 1.60 -18.96
N LYS A 143 2.56 0.31 -19.34
CA LYS A 143 1.71 -0.76 -18.81
C LYS A 143 1.67 -0.75 -17.27
N PHE A 144 2.80 -0.46 -16.64
CA PHE A 144 2.94 -0.54 -15.18
C PHE A 144 3.15 0.80 -14.49
N LEU A 145 3.26 1.92 -15.22
CA LEU A 145 3.57 3.23 -14.63
C LEU A 145 2.46 4.26 -14.78
N VAL A 146 1.56 4.10 -15.75
CA VAL A 146 0.46 5.05 -15.96
C VAL A 146 -0.55 4.94 -14.83
N TYR A 147 -1.18 6.06 -14.47
CA TYR A 147 -2.31 6.07 -13.55
C TYR A 147 -3.52 5.39 -14.19
N ARG A 148 -4.01 4.30 -13.58
CA ARG A 148 -5.08 3.42 -14.10
C ARG A 148 -4.77 2.88 -15.50
N PRO A 149 -3.79 1.97 -15.64
CA PRO A 149 -3.52 1.34 -16.93
C PRO A 149 -4.70 0.46 -17.36
N ASP A 150 -4.78 0.17 -18.65
CA ASP A 150 -5.67 -0.88 -19.16
C ASP A 150 -5.15 -2.24 -18.68
N LYS A 151 -6.01 -2.94 -17.92
CA LYS A 151 -5.72 -4.23 -17.29
C LYS A 151 -6.32 -5.42 -18.05
N THR A 152 -6.88 -5.16 -19.23
CA THR A 152 -7.44 -6.21 -20.08
C THR A 152 -6.37 -7.26 -20.40
N GLY A 153 -6.64 -8.52 -20.07
CA GLY A 153 -5.74 -9.64 -20.35
C GLY A 153 -4.52 -9.74 -19.42
N TRP A 154 -4.48 -9.00 -18.31
CA TRP A 154 -3.40 -9.15 -17.33
C TRP A 154 -3.41 -10.53 -16.69
N ALA A 155 -2.22 -11.12 -16.55
CA ALA A 155 -2.01 -12.33 -15.77
C ALA A 155 -1.80 -11.98 -14.29
N ALA A 156 -1.90 -12.98 -13.41
CA ALA A 156 -1.59 -12.81 -11.98
C ALA A 156 -0.24 -12.10 -11.76
N GLU A 157 0.81 -12.55 -12.45
CA GLU A 157 2.15 -11.94 -12.36
C GLU A 157 2.16 -10.44 -12.72
N ASP A 158 1.33 -9.98 -13.67
CA ASP A 158 1.27 -8.56 -14.04
C ASP A 158 0.80 -7.69 -12.87
N HIS A 159 -0.14 -8.17 -12.05
CA HIS A 159 -0.60 -7.44 -10.87
C HIS A 159 0.48 -7.36 -9.79
N TYR A 160 1.25 -8.43 -9.59
CA TYR A 160 2.41 -8.40 -8.67
C TYR A 160 3.50 -7.45 -9.20
N VAL A 161 3.81 -7.50 -10.49
CA VAL A 161 4.76 -6.58 -11.13
C VAL A 161 4.30 -5.14 -10.97
N ARG A 162 3.02 -4.84 -11.24
CA ARG A 162 2.43 -3.51 -11.07
C ARG A 162 2.64 -2.98 -9.67
N PHE A 163 2.30 -3.76 -8.64
CA PHE A 163 2.50 -3.34 -7.24
C PHE A 163 3.97 -3.02 -6.95
N VAL A 164 4.90 -3.88 -7.38
CA VAL A 164 6.34 -3.65 -7.16
C VAL A 164 6.81 -2.39 -7.90
N VAL A 165 6.38 -2.20 -9.15
CA VAL A 165 6.76 -1.04 -9.98
C VAL A 165 6.23 0.25 -9.37
N THR A 166 4.95 0.31 -8.97
CA THR A 166 4.37 1.53 -8.37
C THR A 166 5.02 1.84 -7.05
N LEU A 167 5.14 0.85 -6.18
CA LEU A 167 5.74 1.03 -4.87
C LEU A 167 7.17 1.54 -5.02
N VAL A 168 7.94 1.00 -5.97
CA VAL A 168 9.32 1.41 -6.16
C VAL A 168 9.41 2.82 -6.78
N ALA A 169 8.63 3.10 -7.81
CA ALA A 169 8.62 4.40 -8.47
C ALA A 169 8.22 5.52 -7.49
N ASP A 170 7.18 5.31 -6.70
CA ASP A 170 6.65 6.31 -5.77
C ASP A 170 7.57 6.53 -4.56
N ASN A 171 8.24 5.47 -4.06
CA ASN A 171 9.19 5.60 -2.96
C ASN A 171 10.54 6.19 -3.40
N GLY A 172 10.94 5.98 -4.66
CA GLY A 172 12.06 6.71 -5.27
C GLY A 172 11.85 8.23 -5.24
N LEU A 173 10.61 8.69 -5.42
CA LEU A 173 10.25 10.12 -5.38
C LEU A 173 10.36 10.73 -3.97
N ARG A 174 10.33 9.94 -2.90
CA ARG A 174 10.45 10.43 -1.50
C ARG A 174 11.86 10.37 -0.94
N ASN A 175 12.88 10.10 -1.76
CA ASN A 175 14.27 9.92 -1.33
C ASN A 175 14.47 8.80 -0.30
N MET A 176 13.54 7.83 -0.21
CA MET A 176 13.74 6.68 0.68
C MET A 176 14.95 5.87 0.22
N TRP A 177 15.13 5.75 -1.09
CA TRP A 177 16.36 5.24 -1.68
C TRP A 177 17.10 6.38 -2.35
N ARG A 178 18.37 6.56 -1.98
CA ARG A 178 19.24 7.49 -2.68
C ARG A 178 19.45 6.96 -4.10
N GLU A 179 19.37 7.84 -5.10
CA GLU A 179 19.58 7.50 -6.52
C GLU A 179 20.78 6.55 -6.77
N PRO A 180 21.99 6.77 -6.23
CA PRO A 180 23.12 5.86 -6.46
C PRO A 180 22.95 4.47 -5.80
N GLU A 181 22.24 4.37 -4.68
CA GLU A 181 21.95 3.10 -4.01
C GLU A 181 20.89 2.32 -4.79
N TRP A 182 19.86 3.02 -5.25
CA TRP A 182 18.85 2.48 -6.15
C TRP A 182 19.53 1.87 -7.38
N GLN A 183 20.35 2.62 -8.10
CA GLN A 183 21.03 2.16 -9.32
C GLN A 183 21.85 0.87 -9.11
N ARG A 184 22.48 0.70 -7.94
CA ARG A 184 23.30 -0.48 -7.63
C ARG A 184 22.48 -1.67 -7.15
N LYS A 185 21.35 -1.44 -6.47
CA LYS A 185 20.57 -2.47 -5.77
C LYS A 185 19.14 -2.64 -6.31
N ARG A 186 18.85 -2.18 -7.54
CA ARG A 186 17.50 -2.20 -8.14
C ARG A 186 16.77 -3.54 -7.98
N LEU A 187 17.47 -4.64 -8.24
CA LEU A 187 16.87 -5.97 -8.15
C LEU A 187 16.53 -6.35 -6.70
N ASP A 188 17.41 -6.02 -5.75
CA ASP A 188 17.19 -6.34 -4.34
C ASP A 188 16.06 -5.48 -3.76
N MET A 189 15.95 -4.23 -4.18
CA MET A 189 14.83 -3.36 -3.82
C MET A 189 13.51 -3.86 -4.41
N ALA A 190 13.50 -4.32 -5.67
CA ALA A 190 12.31 -4.95 -6.26
C ALA A 190 11.92 -6.25 -5.52
N LYS A 191 12.90 -7.04 -5.08
CA LYS A 191 12.66 -8.22 -4.23
C LYS A 191 12.12 -7.84 -2.85
N ALA A 192 12.60 -6.76 -2.25
CA ALA A 192 12.11 -6.27 -0.96
C ALA A 192 10.66 -5.77 -1.08
N ALA A 193 10.34 -5.01 -2.14
CA ALA A 193 8.98 -4.59 -2.45
C ALA A 193 8.02 -5.78 -2.68
N TYR A 194 8.50 -6.86 -3.31
CA TYR A 194 7.73 -8.10 -3.42
C TYR A 194 7.42 -8.71 -2.04
N GLU A 195 8.40 -8.74 -1.13
CA GLU A 195 8.19 -9.23 0.24
C GLU A 195 7.19 -8.38 1.02
N VAL A 196 7.16 -7.07 0.78
CA VAL A 196 6.14 -6.18 1.37
C VAL A 196 4.74 -6.60 0.91
N LEU A 197 4.57 -6.93 -0.36
CA LEU A 197 3.27 -7.43 -0.87
C LEU A 197 2.86 -8.74 -0.18
N VAL A 198 3.79 -9.68 -0.05
CA VAL A 198 3.54 -10.97 0.62
C VAL A 198 3.18 -10.76 2.08
N PHE A 199 3.91 -9.87 2.77
CA PHE A 199 3.63 -9.50 4.15
C PHE A 199 2.22 -8.90 4.31
N LEU A 200 1.82 -7.99 3.42
CA LEU A 200 0.47 -7.41 3.43
C LEU A 200 -0.62 -8.47 3.22
N LYS A 201 -0.41 -9.42 2.30
CA LYS A 201 -1.32 -10.56 2.12
C LYS A 201 -1.43 -11.42 3.38
N ALA A 202 -0.30 -11.72 4.02
CA ALA A 202 -0.25 -12.57 5.21
C ALA A 202 -0.89 -11.92 6.45
N THR A 203 -0.84 -10.59 6.53
CA THR A 203 -1.37 -9.80 7.65
C THR A 203 -2.78 -9.27 7.41
N MET A 204 -3.34 -9.50 6.22
CA MET A 204 -4.72 -9.17 5.91
C MET A 204 -5.66 -9.97 6.82
N VAL A 205 -6.27 -9.28 7.78
CA VAL A 205 -7.29 -9.88 8.65
C VAL A 205 -8.57 -10.08 7.84
N TYR A 206 -8.96 -11.33 7.62
CA TYR A 206 -10.26 -11.65 7.05
C TYR A 206 -11.29 -11.77 8.18
N PRO A 207 -12.45 -11.10 8.09
CA PRO A 207 -13.56 -11.42 8.97
C PRO A 207 -13.99 -12.86 8.69
N ASP A 208 -13.95 -13.72 9.71
CA ASP A 208 -14.43 -15.10 9.62
C ASP A 208 -15.86 -15.07 9.08
N PRO A 209 -16.16 -15.67 7.89
CA PRO A 209 -17.50 -15.69 7.35
C PRO A 209 -18.46 -16.56 8.18
N ASN A 210 -17.95 -17.36 9.12
CA ASN A 210 -18.75 -18.23 9.98
C ASN A 210 -18.24 -18.20 11.43
N PRO A 211 -18.37 -17.05 12.13
CA PRO A 211 -17.94 -16.98 13.53
C PRO A 211 -18.72 -18.02 14.33
N PRO A 212 -18.09 -18.71 15.31
CA PRO A 212 -18.78 -19.70 16.13
C PRO A 212 -20.03 -19.07 16.76
N SER A 213 -21.20 -19.54 16.33
CA SER A 213 -22.50 -19.15 16.90
C SER A 213 -22.65 -19.86 18.24
N TYR A 214 -22.31 -19.17 19.32
CA TYR A 214 -22.67 -19.60 20.67
C TYR A 214 -24.15 -19.30 20.89
N SER A 215 -25.01 -20.17 20.37
CA SER A 215 -26.43 -20.21 20.75
C SER A 215 -26.48 -20.98 22.08
N ALA A 216 -26.75 -20.28 23.17
CA ALA A 216 -26.95 -20.84 24.50
C ALA A 216 -28.35 -21.47 24.65
#